data_AF-A0A381ZN04-F1
#
_entry.id   AF-A0A381ZN04-F1
#
_cell.length_a   1.000
_cell.length_b   1.000
_cell.length_c   1.000
_cell.angle_alpha   90.00
_cell.angle_beta   90.00
_cell.angle_gamma   90.00
#
_symmetry.space_group_name_H-M   'P 1'
#
loop_
_entity.id
_entity.type
_entity.pdbx_description
1 polymer ?
#
loop_
_entity_poly.entity_id
_entity_poly.type
_entity_poly.pdbx_seq_one_letter_code
_entity_poly.pdbx_strand_id
1 'polypeptide(L)'
;MGHDNRIRRTWFWLKIIFTIVLLGVVGAGGYKFHELGAKAGCFLLPENVVPIEIKPMNSDRINFVALGDTGTGDEEQQKVANAVVKVCKKYGCDMVLMLGDNFYDEGLKSYLDSQFETKFEQVYSQINKSFFAVLGNHDVRQDVLSQVMHS
;
A
#
# COMPACT_ATOMS: atom_id res chain seq x y z
N MET A 1 52.49 0.02 -40.08
CA MET A 1 51.15 -0.64 -40.02
C MET A 1 50.74 -1.13 -38.60
N GLY A 2 51.66 -1.33 -37.64
CA GLY A 2 51.27 -1.84 -36.30
C GLY A 2 50.72 -0.82 -35.28
N HIS A 3 50.88 0.50 -35.52
CA HIS A 3 50.47 1.53 -34.55
C HIS A 3 48.95 1.83 -34.61
N ASP A 4 48.36 1.87 -35.81
CA ASP A 4 46.93 2.11 -36.05
C ASP A 4 46.03 1.00 -35.46
N ASN A 5 46.44 -0.28 -35.60
CA ASN A 5 45.71 -1.41 -35.01
C ASN A 5 45.69 -1.38 -33.47
N ARG A 6 46.74 -0.83 -32.83
CA ARG A 6 46.77 -0.69 -31.37
C ARG A 6 45.77 0.37 -30.90
N ILE A 7 45.69 1.50 -31.60
CA ILE A 7 44.76 2.60 -31.31
C ILE A 7 43.31 2.16 -31.55
N ARG A 8 43.02 1.49 -32.68
CA ARG A 8 41.68 0.94 -32.94
C ARG A 8 41.23 -0.06 -31.86
N ARG A 9 42.14 -0.91 -31.40
CA ARG A 9 41.87 -1.87 -30.33
C ARG A 9 41.60 -1.18 -28.98
N THR A 10 42.36 -0.13 -28.62
CA THR A 10 42.10 0.61 -27.38
C THR A 10 40.77 1.36 -27.44
N TRP A 11 40.42 1.98 -28.56
CA TRP A 11 39.12 2.64 -28.75
C TRP A 11 37.94 1.65 -28.69
N PHE A 12 38.10 0.45 -29.21
CA PHE A 12 37.08 -0.60 -29.11
C PHE A 12 36.81 -0.99 -27.65
N TRP A 13 37.86 -1.24 -26.87
CA TRP A 13 37.72 -1.57 -25.44
C TRP A 13 37.18 -0.39 -24.62
N LEU A 14 37.60 0.83 -24.91
CA LEU A 14 37.06 2.03 -24.27
C LEU A 14 35.57 2.20 -24.52
N LYS A 15 35.09 1.92 -25.74
CA LYS A 15 33.65 1.92 -26.05
C LYS A 15 32.90 0.86 -25.26
N ILE A 16 33.43 -0.36 -25.18
CA ILE A 16 32.81 -1.44 -24.39
C ILE A 16 32.71 -1.06 -22.91
N ILE A 17 33.81 -0.58 -22.32
CA ILE A 17 33.83 -0.14 -20.91
C ILE A 17 32.81 0.96 -20.68
N PHE A 18 32.80 1.98 -21.55
CA PHE A 18 31.83 3.07 -21.45
C PHE A 18 30.39 2.57 -21.53
N THR A 19 30.08 1.66 -22.46
CA THR A 19 28.74 1.06 -22.57
C THR A 19 28.36 0.28 -21.32
N ILE A 20 29.25 -0.53 -20.76
CA ILE A 20 28.98 -1.29 -19.52
C ILE A 20 28.72 -0.34 -18.35
N VAL A 21 29.55 0.69 -18.19
CA VAL A 21 29.37 1.71 -17.14
C VAL A 21 28.05 2.45 -17.32
N LEU A 22 27.71 2.84 -18.56
CA LEU A 22 26.46 3.52 -18.86
C LEU A 22 25.25 2.64 -18.53
N LEU A 23 25.27 1.36 -18.93
CA LEU A 23 24.21 0.40 -18.59
C LEU A 23 24.10 0.19 -17.07
N GLY A 24 25.22 0.11 -16.36
CA GLY A 24 25.23 0.00 -14.91
C GLY A 24 24.61 1.23 -14.22
N VAL A 25 24.98 2.44 -14.64
CA VAL A 25 24.45 3.70 -14.08
C VAL A 25 22.96 3.85 -14.40
N VAL A 26 22.56 3.61 -15.64
CA VAL A 26 21.14 3.68 -16.06
C VAL A 26 20.31 2.62 -15.32
N GLY A 27 20.82 1.40 -15.19
CA GLY A 27 20.16 0.32 -14.45
C GLY A 27 19.97 0.65 -12.97
N ALA A 28 21.04 1.09 -12.28
CA ALA A 28 20.97 1.47 -10.87
C ALA A 28 20.05 2.69 -10.64
N GLY A 29 20.15 3.71 -11.50
CA GLY A 29 19.28 4.88 -11.46
C GLY A 29 17.82 4.51 -11.69
N GLY A 30 17.54 3.71 -12.73
CA GLY A 30 16.20 3.22 -13.05
C GLY A 30 15.59 2.40 -11.92
N TYR A 31 16.37 1.51 -11.30
CA TYR A 31 15.94 0.74 -10.14
C TYR A 31 15.58 1.65 -8.95
N LYS A 32 16.40 2.68 -8.67
CA LYS A 32 16.12 3.61 -7.57
C LYS A 32 14.87 4.45 -7.84
N PHE A 33 14.67 4.92 -9.06
CA PHE A 33 13.44 5.61 -9.45
C PHE A 33 12.21 4.72 -9.35
N HIS A 34 12.32 3.46 -9.77
CA HIS A 34 11.25 2.48 -9.62
C HIS A 34 10.90 2.28 -8.13
N GLU A 35 11.90 2.11 -7.26
CA GLU A 35 11.70 1.96 -5.81
C GLU A 35 10.99 3.19 -5.20
N LEU A 36 11.42 4.40 -5.58
CA LEU A 36 10.81 5.65 -5.11
C LEU A 36 9.37 5.83 -5.62
N GLY A 37 9.13 5.57 -6.91
CA GLY A 37 7.78 5.66 -7.48
C GLY A 37 6.84 4.59 -6.94
N ALA A 38 7.33 3.38 -6.63
CA ALA A 38 6.54 2.33 -6.00
C ALA A 38 6.11 2.74 -4.58
N LYS A 39 7.03 3.30 -3.78
CA LYS A 39 6.72 3.86 -2.45
C LYS A 39 5.70 4.98 -2.51
N ALA A 40 5.75 5.80 -3.56
CA ALA A 40 4.80 6.88 -3.82
C ALA A 40 3.49 6.43 -4.49
N GLY A 41 3.29 5.12 -4.73
CA GLY A 41 2.08 4.60 -5.38
C GLY A 41 1.91 4.97 -6.87
N CYS A 42 3.00 5.35 -7.56
CA CYS A 42 2.97 5.76 -8.97
C CYS A 42 2.89 4.59 -9.97
N PHE A 43 3.11 3.36 -9.52
CA PHE A 43 3.10 2.16 -10.36
C PHE A 43 2.01 1.20 -9.91
N LEU A 44 1.41 0.51 -10.89
CA LEU A 44 0.42 -0.53 -10.64
C LEU A 44 1.08 -1.74 -9.98
N LEU A 45 0.35 -2.39 -9.07
CA LEU A 45 0.77 -3.68 -8.54
C LEU A 45 0.78 -4.74 -9.65
N PRO A 46 1.78 -5.64 -9.66
CA PRO A 46 1.96 -6.62 -10.72
C PRO A 46 0.86 -7.69 -10.77
N GLU A 47 0.06 -7.85 -9.71
CA GLU A 47 -1.05 -8.78 -9.65
C GLU A 47 -2.37 -8.06 -9.36
N ASN A 48 -3.42 -8.50 -10.05
CA ASN A 48 -4.78 -8.02 -9.80
C ASN A 48 -5.27 -8.58 -8.46
N VAL A 49 -5.90 -7.68 -7.71
CA VAL A 49 -6.53 -7.87 -6.40
C VAL A 49 -7.31 -9.19 -6.37
N VAL A 50 -7.00 -10.00 -5.35
CA VAL A 50 -7.60 -11.30 -5.07
C VAL A 50 -9.12 -11.24 -5.25
N PRO A 51 -9.76 -12.21 -5.94
CA PRO A 51 -11.21 -12.25 -6.02
C PRO A 51 -11.80 -12.37 -4.61
N ILE A 52 -12.46 -11.30 -4.16
CA ILE A 52 -13.11 -11.24 -2.87
C ILE A 52 -14.46 -11.94 -2.99
N GLU A 53 -14.62 -13.06 -2.27
CA GLU A 53 -15.92 -13.70 -2.12
C GLU A 53 -16.61 -13.15 -0.86
N ILE A 54 -17.61 -12.30 -1.07
CA ILE A 54 -18.50 -11.87 0.02
C ILE A 54 -19.65 -12.88 0.07
N LYS A 55 -19.86 -13.50 1.24
CA LYS A 55 -21.02 -14.33 1.52
C LYS A 55 -22.02 -13.52 2.36
N PRO A 56 -23.07 -12.94 1.75
CA PRO A 56 -24.03 -12.14 2.49
C PRO A 56 -24.77 -12.99 3.54
N MET A 57 -25.10 -12.37 4.67
CA MET A 57 -25.90 -12.97 5.72
C MET A 57 -27.35 -13.20 5.29
N ASN A 58 -27.85 -12.38 4.36
CA ASN A 58 -29.19 -12.48 3.79
C ASN A 58 -29.11 -12.61 2.27
N SER A 59 -30.00 -13.38 1.67
CA SER A 59 -30.02 -13.61 0.22
C SER A 59 -30.57 -12.45 -0.60
N ASP A 60 -31.28 -11.51 0.03
CA ASP A 60 -32.05 -10.43 -0.61
C ASP A 60 -31.47 -9.03 -0.37
N ARG A 61 -30.47 -8.90 0.50
CA ARG A 61 -29.83 -7.62 0.83
C ARG A 61 -28.40 -7.80 1.28
N ILE A 62 -27.65 -6.71 1.17
CA ILE A 62 -26.31 -6.55 1.71
C ILE A 62 -26.35 -5.40 2.71
N ASN A 63 -25.81 -5.64 3.91
CA ASN A 63 -25.64 -4.65 4.94
C ASN A 63 -24.14 -4.37 5.10
N PHE A 64 -23.73 -3.12 4.94
CA PHE A 64 -22.33 -2.72 5.13
C PHE A 64 -22.24 -1.51 6.05
N VAL A 65 -21.07 -1.36 6.67
CA VAL A 65 -20.69 -0.17 7.43
C VAL A 65 -19.76 0.65 6.56
N ALA A 66 -19.94 1.97 6.51
CA ALA A 66 -18.99 2.88 5.89
C ALA A 66 -18.35 3.75 6.97
N LEU A 67 -17.02 3.74 7.05
CA LEU A 67 -16.19 4.51 7.97
C LEU A 67 -15.20 5.34 7.14
N GLY A 68 -14.94 6.58 7.50
CA GLY A 68 -13.92 7.42 6.87
C GLY A 68 -13.30 8.33 7.93
N ASP A 69 -12.13 8.89 7.62
CA ASP A 69 -11.43 9.83 8.49
C ASP A 69 -11.22 9.21 9.89
N THR A 70 -10.64 8.01 9.88
CA THR A 70 -10.34 7.21 11.08
C THR A 70 -8.83 7.15 11.31
N GLY A 71 -8.35 6.35 12.27
CA GLY A 71 -6.90 6.15 12.38
C GLY A 71 -6.15 7.15 13.25
N THR A 72 -6.83 7.77 14.22
CA THR A 72 -6.15 8.48 15.32
C THR A 72 -5.70 7.50 16.42
N GLY A 73 -6.39 6.38 16.59
CA GLY A 73 -6.21 5.41 17.67
C GLY A 73 -6.76 5.86 19.01
N ASP A 74 -7.55 6.93 19.04
CA ASP A 74 -8.02 7.55 20.28
C ASP A 74 -9.34 6.94 20.80
N GLU A 75 -9.77 7.43 21.96
CA GLU A 75 -11.00 7.01 22.62
C GLU A 75 -12.26 7.27 21.77
N GLU A 76 -12.27 8.33 20.95
CA GLU A 76 -13.41 8.67 20.09
C GLU A 76 -13.53 7.65 18.94
N GLN A 77 -12.42 7.27 18.31
CA GLN A 77 -12.40 6.19 17.34
C GLN A 77 -12.89 4.88 17.98
N GLN A 78 -12.49 4.60 19.22
CA GLN A 78 -12.95 3.43 19.97
C GLN A 78 -14.46 3.46 20.27
N LYS A 79 -15.03 4.62 20.58
CA LYS A 79 -16.48 4.80 20.78
C LYS A 79 -17.26 4.50 19.51
N VAL A 80 -16.77 4.96 18.35
CA VAL A 80 -17.36 4.66 17.04
C VAL A 80 -17.28 3.15 16.76
N ALA A 81 -16.12 2.51 16.96
CA ALA A 81 -15.98 1.06 16.78
C ALA A 81 -16.97 0.27 17.65
N ASN A 82 -17.13 0.64 18.92
CA ASN A 82 -18.10 0.02 19.83
C ASN A 82 -19.55 0.25 19.38
N ALA A 83 -19.87 1.40 18.80
CA ALA A 83 -21.19 1.65 18.23
C ALA A 83 -21.45 0.75 17.01
N VAL A 84 -20.47 0.59 16.12
CA VAL A 84 -20.53 -0.32 14.98
C VAL A 84 -20.79 -1.77 15.44
N VAL A 85 -20.08 -2.25 16.47
CA VAL A 85 -20.31 -3.58 17.05
C VAL A 85 -21.77 -3.76 17.50
N LYS A 86 -22.35 -2.76 18.17
CA LYS A 86 -23.75 -2.82 18.62
C LYS A 86 -24.72 -2.83 17.44
N VAL A 87 -24.47 -2.03 16.41
CA VAL A 87 -25.29 -1.98 15.18
C VAL A 87 -25.23 -3.31 14.44
N CYS A 88 -24.02 -3.85 14.21
CA CYS A 88 -23.84 -5.11 13.50
C CYS A 88 -24.43 -6.30 14.27
N LYS A 89 -24.38 -6.31 15.62
CA LYS A 89 -25.08 -7.32 16.43
C LYS A 89 -26.60 -7.25 16.29
N LYS A 90 -27.16 -6.05 16.12
CA LYS A 90 -28.61 -5.84 16.06
C LYS A 90 -29.19 -6.07 14.66
N TYR A 91 -28.49 -5.62 13.61
CA TYR A 91 -29.03 -5.60 12.25
C TYR A 91 -28.26 -6.50 11.27
N GLY A 92 -27.13 -7.06 11.68
CA GLY A 92 -26.22 -7.79 10.79
C GLY A 92 -25.37 -6.86 9.92
N CYS A 93 -24.15 -7.30 9.62
CA CYS A 93 -23.22 -6.64 8.71
C CYS A 93 -22.47 -7.70 7.92
N ASP A 94 -22.26 -7.47 6.63
CA ASP A 94 -21.54 -8.33 5.70
C ASP A 94 -20.08 -7.88 5.54
N MET A 95 -19.86 -6.56 5.55
CA MET A 95 -18.54 -5.96 5.37
C MET A 95 -18.42 -4.56 5.99
N VAL A 96 -17.19 -4.05 6.02
CA VAL A 96 -16.88 -2.65 6.34
C VAL A 96 -16.15 -2.02 5.16
N LEU A 97 -16.55 -0.81 4.77
CA LEU A 97 -15.87 0.02 3.80
C LEU A 97 -15.12 1.12 4.56
N MET A 98 -13.82 1.26 4.31
CA MET A 98 -12.98 2.35 4.81
C MET A 98 -12.75 3.34 3.68
N LEU A 99 -13.21 4.58 3.86
CA LEU A 99 -13.33 5.60 2.83
C LEU A 99 -12.07 6.47 2.67
N GLY A 100 -10.97 6.08 3.32
CA GLY A 100 -9.72 6.83 3.32
C GLY A 100 -9.45 7.55 4.64
N ASP A 101 -8.24 8.08 4.74
CA ASP A 101 -7.63 8.58 5.97
C ASP A 101 -7.72 7.49 7.04
N ASN A 102 -6.98 6.41 6.80
CA ASN A 102 -6.97 5.21 7.65
C ASN A 102 -5.94 5.32 8.77
N PHE A 103 -4.90 6.15 8.59
CA PHE A 103 -3.84 6.39 9.57
C PHE A 103 -3.39 7.86 9.58
N TYR A 104 -3.84 8.62 10.57
CA TYR A 104 -3.37 9.99 10.82
C TYR A 104 -1.98 10.01 11.49
N ASP A 105 -1.14 11.02 11.30
CA ASP A 105 -1.32 12.19 10.41
C ASP A 105 -0.68 12.01 9.03
N GLU A 106 0.14 10.99 8.83
CA GLU A 106 0.95 10.85 7.61
C GLU A 106 0.97 9.43 7.02
N GLY A 107 0.05 8.56 7.43
CA GLY A 107 0.04 7.18 6.99
C GLY A 107 1.05 6.33 7.76
N LEU A 108 1.57 5.30 7.09
CA LEU A 108 2.46 4.31 7.68
C LEU A 108 3.88 4.46 7.14
N LYS A 109 4.86 4.17 7.99
CA LYS A 109 6.29 4.18 7.59
C LYS A 109 6.73 2.89 6.91
N SER A 110 6.04 1.78 7.19
CA SER A 110 6.31 0.46 6.65
C SER A 110 5.18 -0.51 6.99
N TYR A 111 5.20 -1.72 6.41
CA TYR A 111 4.26 -2.81 6.74
C TYR A 111 4.41 -3.34 8.18
N LEU A 112 5.48 -2.96 8.90
CA LEU A 112 5.73 -3.32 10.31
C LEU A 112 5.43 -2.16 11.27
N ASP A 113 4.83 -1.08 10.78
CA ASP A 113 4.50 0.08 11.62
C ASP A 113 3.45 -0.32 12.68
N SER A 114 3.75 -0.06 13.96
CA SER A 114 2.87 -0.41 15.08
C SER A 114 1.53 0.33 15.05
N GLN A 115 1.40 1.35 14.20
CA GLN A 115 0.14 2.02 13.91
C GLN A 115 -0.93 1.04 13.40
N PHE A 116 -0.58 -0.01 12.65
CA PHE A 116 -1.54 -1.04 12.24
C PHE A 116 -2.22 -1.69 13.45
N GLU A 117 -1.41 -2.19 14.38
CA GLU A 117 -1.94 -2.85 15.57
C GLU A 117 -2.75 -1.86 16.43
N THR A 118 -2.15 -0.70 16.74
CA THR A 118 -2.70 0.24 17.73
C THR A 118 -3.91 1.03 17.23
N LYS A 119 -3.99 1.33 15.92
CA LYS A 119 -5.04 2.19 15.35
C LYS A 119 -6.08 1.45 14.51
N PHE A 120 -5.80 0.19 14.14
CA PHE A 120 -6.72 -0.63 13.37
C PHE A 120 -7.06 -1.93 14.10
N GLU A 121 -6.11 -2.84 14.31
CA GLU A 121 -6.41 -4.18 14.83
C GLU A 121 -7.04 -4.15 16.23
N GLN A 122 -6.44 -3.40 17.16
CA GLN A 122 -6.95 -3.29 18.52
C GLN A 122 -8.29 -2.54 18.56
N VAL A 123 -8.42 -1.46 17.78
CA VAL A 123 -9.62 -0.63 17.71
C VAL A 123 -10.82 -1.41 17.19
N TYR A 124 -10.64 -2.17 16.12
CA TYR A 124 -11.70 -2.89 15.44
C TYR A 124 -11.74 -4.39 15.77
N SER A 125 -10.98 -4.86 16.75
CA SER A 125 -10.85 -6.26 17.19
C SER A 125 -12.17 -7.01 17.42
N GLN A 126 -13.26 -6.31 17.76
CA GLN A 126 -14.58 -6.89 17.98
C GLN A 126 -15.46 -6.98 16.71
N ILE A 127 -14.98 -6.48 15.57
CA ILE A 127 -15.69 -6.49 14.29
C ILE A 127 -15.09 -7.62 13.44
N ASN A 128 -15.68 -8.81 13.53
CA ASN A 128 -15.25 -9.96 12.75
C ASN A 128 -15.85 -9.94 11.33
N LYS A 129 -15.40 -8.99 10.50
CA LYS A 129 -15.83 -8.78 9.11
C LYS A 129 -14.65 -8.33 8.26
N SER A 130 -14.73 -8.54 6.95
CA SER A 130 -13.76 -8.01 6.00
C SER A 130 -13.88 -6.49 5.92
N PHE A 131 -12.73 -5.80 5.98
CA PHE A 131 -12.59 -4.37 5.77
C PHE A 131 -12.06 -4.14 4.35
N PHE A 132 -12.71 -3.28 3.58
CA PHE A 132 -12.30 -2.89 2.24
C PHE A 132 -11.94 -1.42 2.26
N ALA A 133 -10.65 -1.12 2.14
CA ALA A 133 -10.13 0.23 2.29
C ALA A 133 -9.73 0.86 0.97
N VAL A 134 -10.01 2.15 0.85
CA VAL A 134 -9.33 3.06 -0.07
C VAL A 134 -8.41 3.99 0.72
N LEU A 135 -7.51 4.69 0.02
CA LEU A 135 -6.56 5.61 0.63
C LEU A 135 -7.10 7.04 0.57
N GLY A 136 -6.87 7.80 1.64
CA GLY A 136 -7.09 9.24 1.73
C GLY A 136 -5.81 10.05 1.57
N ASN A 137 -5.90 11.36 1.79
CA ASN A 137 -4.76 12.26 1.61
C ASN A 137 -3.73 12.21 2.76
N HIS A 138 -4.10 11.72 3.93
CA HIS A 138 -3.14 11.46 5.01
C HIS A 138 -2.36 10.17 4.78
N ASP A 139 -2.99 9.18 4.16
CA ASP A 139 -2.41 7.85 3.91
C ASP A 139 -1.23 7.86 2.94
N VAL A 140 -1.23 8.81 2.00
CA VAL A 140 -0.27 8.85 0.88
C VAL A 140 0.99 9.68 1.14
N ARG A 141 1.22 10.11 2.39
CA ARG A 141 2.36 10.97 2.74
C ARG A 141 3.64 10.18 3.01
N GLN A 142 3.54 8.88 3.27
CA GLN A 142 4.67 7.98 3.56
C GLN A 142 4.64 6.72 2.68
N ASP A 143 4.67 5.53 3.26
CA ASP A 143 4.73 4.26 2.53
C ASP A 143 3.30 3.79 2.19
N VAL A 144 2.84 4.18 0.99
CA VAL A 144 1.52 3.81 0.46
C VAL A 144 1.37 2.29 0.33
N LEU A 145 2.43 1.64 -0.14
CA LEU A 145 2.41 0.21 -0.44
C LEU A 145 2.14 -0.61 0.82
N SER A 146 2.58 -0.13 1.97
CA SER A 146 2.34 -0.80 3.26
C SER A 146 0.85 -0.96 3.59
N GLN A 147 -0.01 -0.05 3.15
CA GLN A 147 -1.46 -0.17 3.34
C GLN A 147 -2.09 -1.14 2.33
N VAL A 148 -1.56 -1.20 1.11
CA VAL A 148 -2.10 -2.06 0.03
C VAL A 148 -1.62 -3.50 0.15
N MET A 149 -0.45 -3.74 0.74
CA MET A 149 0.06 -5.10 0.97
C MET A 149 -0.65 -5.81 2.13
N HIS A 150 -1.43 -5.08 2.94
CA HIS A 150 -2.12 -5.59 4.12
C HIS A 150 -3.64 -5.70 3.95
N SER A 151 -4.13 -5.58 2.70
CA SER A 151 -5.54 -5.71 2.32
C SER A 151 -5.89 -7.11 1.82
#